data_AF-A0A1B6IX13-F1
#
_entry.id   AF-A0A1B6IX13-F1
#
_cell.length_a   1.000
_cell.length_b   1.000
_cell.length_c   1.000
_cell.angle_alpha   90.00
_cell.angle_beta   90.00
_cell.angle_gamma   90.00
#
_symmetry.space_group_name_H-M   'P 1'
#
loop_
_entity.id
_entity.type
_entity.pdbx_description
1 polymer ?
#
loop_
_entity_poly.entity_id
_entity_poly.type
_entity_poly.pdbx_seq_one_letter_code
_entity_poly.pdbx_strand_id
1 'polypeptide(L)'
;CLLAHQFSTLRNSDRFWYENDIPPASFTKDQLSEIRKVTLAGLLCTNVPHLLSIQPRPFLQEDPYLNAQIGCDHFSHLSVETWREDSGELDSAQQTVSMEFLKQAIRRAEDDVQRRFQTEYLLWSQKGGVDP
;
A
#
# COMPACT_ATOMS: atom_id res chain seq x y z
N CYS A 1 -8.09 -2.74 20.67
CA CYS A 1 -7.99 -4.15 20.25
C CYS A 1 -8.98 -4.56 19.13
N LEU A 2 -10.24 -4.13 19.07
CA LEU A 2 -11.14 -4.59 17.98
C LEU A 2 -10.82 -3.99 16.58
N LEU A 3 -10.64 -2.66 16.51
CA LEU A 3 -10.44 -1.96 15.24
C LEU A 3 -9.17 -2.40 14.50
N ALA A 4 -8.04 -2.49 15.21
CA ALA A 4 -6.78 -2.93 14.63
C ALA A 4 -6.87 -4.35 14.05
N HIS A 5 -7.53 -5.27 14.76
CA HIS A 5 -7.78 -6.62 14.27
C HIS A 5 -8.66 -6.58 13.01
N GLN A 6 -9.77 -5.83 13.03
CA GLN A 6 -10.66 -5.72 11.88
C GLN A 6 -9.95 -5.16 10.64
N PHE A 7 -9.17 -4.09 10.77
CA PHE A 7 -8.41 -3.52 9.65
C PHE A 7 -7.31 -4.46 9.16
N SER A 8 -6.63 -5.17 10.06
CA SER A 8 -5.64 -6.19 9.68
C SER A 8 -6.29 -7.32 8.88
N THR A 9 -7.44 -7.82 9.34
CA THR A 9 -8.19 -8.86 8.62
C THR A 9 -8.60 -8.34 7.24
N LEU A 10 -9.24 -7.16 7.16
CA LEU A 10 -9.66 -6.56 5.89
C LEU A 10 -8.50 -6.45 4.90
N ARG A 11 -7.35 -5.95 5.35
CA ARG A 11 -6.16 -5.83 4.50
C ARG A 11 -5.65 -7.19 4.01
N ASN A 12 -5.46 -8.14 4.94
CA ASN A 12 -4.78 -9.39 4.62
C ASN A 12 -5.70 -10.41 3.92
N SER A 13 -7.02 -10.29 4.04
CA SER A 13 -7.99 -11.18 3.39
C SER A 13 -8.52 -10.66 2.07
N ASP A 14 -8.19 -9.42 1.70
CA ASP A 14 -8.63 -8.85 0.42
C ASP A 14 -7.66 -9.22 -0.70
N ARG A 15 -8.14 -10.06 -1.62
CA ARG A 15 -7.40 -10.46 -2.82
C ARG A 15 -6.99 -9.26 -3.67
N PHE A 16 -7.78 -8.19 -3.66
CA PHE A 16 -7.60 -6.98 -4.45
C PHE A 16 -7.02 -5.82 -3.63
N TRP A 17 -6.45 -6.10 -2.46
CA TRP A 17 -5.66 -5.10 -1.76
C TRP A 17 -4.57 -4.55 -2.69
N TYR A 18 -4.52 -3.23 -2.85
CA TYR A 18 -3.75 -2.57 -3.92
C TYR A 18 -2.24 -2.83 -3.89
N GLU A 19 -1.69 -3.25 -2.75
CA GLU A 19 -0.27 -3.58 -2.60
C GLU A 19 0.05 -5.07 -2.81
N ASN A 20 -0.97 -5.91 -3.05
CA ASN A 20 -0.74 -7.31 -3.35
C ASN A 20 0.08 -7.44 -4.64
N ASP A 21 1.09 -8.30 -4.61
CA ASP A 21 2.01 -8.53 -5.73
C ASP A 21 1.70 -9.84 -6.47
N ILE A 22 0.51 -10.41 -6.28
CA ILE A 22 0.05 -11.65 -6.89
C ILE A 22 -0.87 -11.34 -8.09
N PRO A 23 -0.45 -11.62 -9.33
CA PRO A 23 -1.31 -11.48 -10.51
C PRO A 23 -2.52 -12.44 -10.44
N PRO A 24 -3.63 -12.12 -11.13
CA PRO A 24 -3.85 -10.97 -12.02
C PRO A 24 -4.37 -9.71 -11.30
N ALA A 25 -4.46 -9.72 -9.96
CA ALA A 25 -5.08 -8.63 -9.20
C ALA A 25 -4.09 -7.52 -8.80
N SER A 26 -2.79 -7.74 -9.01
CA SER A 26 -1.74 -6.79 -8.67
C SER A 26 -1.64 -5.64 -9.67
N PHE A 27 -1.45 -4.42 -9.18
CA PHE A 27 -0.96 -3.32 -10.01
C PHE A 27 0.48 -3.57 -10.46
N THR A 28 0.88 -2.96 -11.59
CA THR A 28 2.30 -2.92 -11.96
C THR A 28 3.08 -2.06 -10.96
N LYS A 29 4.41 -2.21 -10.92
CA LYS A 29 5.25 -1.41 -10.02
C LYS A 29 5.12 0.09 -10.29
N ASP A 30 4.99 0.46 -11.56
CA ASP A 30 4.86 1.86 -11.98
C ASP A 30 3.50 2.42 -11.57
N GLN A 31 2.42 1.68 -11.79
CA GLN A 31 1.08 2.01 -11.30
C GLN A 31 1.04 2.19 -9.77
N LEU A 32 1.64 1.25 -9.02
CA LEU A 32 1.72 1.35 -7.56
C LEU A 32 2.55 2.56 -7.11
N SER A 33 3.59 2.93 -7.87
CA SER A 33 4.39 4.12 -7.59
C SER A 33 3.59 5.41 -7.76
N GLU A 34 2.71 5.48 -8.76
CA GLU A 34 1.81 6.62 -8.95
C GLU A 34 0.74 6.69 -7.85
N ILE A 35 0.13 5.55 -7.48
CA ILE A 35 -0.84 5.49 -6.37
C ILE A 35 -0.23 6.01 -5.07
N ARG A 36 1.03 5.66 -4.77
CA ARG A 36 1.72 6.07 -3.53
C ARG A 36 2.03 7.57 -3.44
N LYS A 37 1.98 8.30 -4.55
CA LYS A 37 2.12 9.77 -4.54
C LYS A 37 0.84 10.48 -4.11
N VAL A 38 -0.30 9.78 -4.11
CA VAL A 38 -1.59 10.36 -3.77
C VAL A 38 -1.63 10.72 -2.28
N THR A 39 -2.03 11.96 -1.99
CA THR A 39 -2.26 12.46 -0.64
C THR A 39 -3.69 12.97 -0.52
N LEU A 40 -4.28 12.92 0.68
CA LEU A 40 -5.61 13.50 0.91
C LEU A 40 -5.63 15.01 0.62
N ALA A 41 -4.55 15.72 0.95
CA ALA A 41 -4.40 17.14 0.65
C ALA A 41 -4.45 17.41 -0.87
N GLY A 42 -3.67 16.66 -1.67
CA GLY A 42 -3.69 16.77 -3.12
C GLY A 42 -5.04 16.40 -3.73
N LEU A 43 -5.73 15.39 -3.19
CA LEU A 43 -7.09 15.02 -3.61
C LEU A 43 -8.08 16.16 -3.35
N LEU A 44 -8.02 16.79 -2.18
CA LEU A 44 -8.88 17.94 -1.85
C LEU A 44 -8.58 19.13 -2.77
N CYS A 45 -7.30 19.48 -2.96
CA CYS A 45 -6.89 20.54 -3.88
C CYS A 45 -7.40 20.32 -5.31
N THR A 46 -7.42 19.07 -5.78
CA THR A 46 -7.86 18.75 -7.15
C THR A 46 -9.38 18.83 -7.31
N ASN A 47 -10.15 18.52 -6.26
CA ASN A 47 -11.60 18.29 -6.36
C ASN A 47 -12.47 19.34 -5.65
N VAL A 48 -11.90 20.17 -4.76
CA VAL A 48 -12.65 21.19 -4.02
C VAL A 48 -12.47 22.55 -4.69
N PRO A 49 -13.55 23.13 -5.28
CA PRO A 49 -13.47 24.45 -5.89
C PRO A 49 -13.04 25.52 -4.88
N HIS A 50 -12.23 26.47 -5.34
CA HIS A 50 -11.72 27.61 -4.55
C HIS A 50 -10.83 27.25 -3.36
N LEU A 51 -10.42 25.99 -3.19
CA LEU A 51 -9.37 25.62 -2.24
C LEU A 51 -8.01 25.99 -2.84
N LEU A 52 -7.36 27.01 -2.29
CA LEU A 52 -6.07 27.53 -2.78
C LEU A 52 -4.87 26.98 -2.00
N SER A 53 -5.08 26.63 -0.74
CA SER A 53 -4.04 26.10 0.15
C SER A 53 -4.64 25.15 1.17
N ILE A 54 -3.83 24.18 1.61
CA ILE A 54 -4.19 23.21 2.66
C ILE A 54 -2.91 22.68 3.31
N GLN A 55 -3.01 22.20 4.55
CA GLN A 55 -1.91 21.54 5.23
C GLN A 55 -1.58 20.17 4.60
N PRO A 56 -0.29 19.77 4.53
CA PRO A 56 0.10 18.48 3.95
C PRO A 56 -0.50 17.24 4.61
N ARG A 57 -0.80 17.30 5.91
CA ARG A 57 -1.41 16.20 6.68
C ARG A 57 -2.78 16.62 7.22
N PRO A 58 -3.88 16.45 6.45
CA PRO A 58 -5.20 16.98 6.82
C PRO A 58 -5.83 16.38 8.07
N PHE A 59 -5.44 15.16 8.46
CA PHE A 59 -5.91 14.53 9.69
C PHE A 59 -5.18 15.02 10.95
N LEU A 60 -4.09 15.76 10.79
CA LEU A 60 -3.43 16.44 11.90
C LEU A 60 -3.89 17.89 11.93
N GLN A 61 -3.91 18.46 13.14
CA GLN A 61 -4.16 19.89 13.30
C GLN A 61 -3.09 20.68 12.53
N GLU A 62 -3.50 21.84 12.02
CA GLU A 62 -2.58 22.80 11.42
C GLU A 62 -1.53 23.24 12.46
N ASP A 63 -0.27 23.27 12.03
CA ASP A 63 0.87 23.72 12.84
C ASP A 63 1.80 24.58 11.99
N PRO A 64 2.15 25.81 12.40
CA PRO A 64 2.96 26.72 11.59
C PRO A 64 4.34 26.20 11.17
N TYR A 65 4.88 25.16 11.83
CA TYR A 65 6.23 24.66 11.60
C TYR A 65 6.25 23.26 10.99
N LEU A 66 5.35 22.38 11.43
CA LEU A 66 5.34 20.96 11.08
C LEU A 66 4.20 20.56 10.13
N ASN A 67 3.19 21.41 9.96
CA ASN A 67 2.01 21.12 9.14
C ASN A 67 1.31 22.42 8.67
N ALA A 68 2.09 23.40 8.21
CA ALA A 68 1.56 24.68 7.75
C ALA A 68 0.84 24.48 6.41
N GLN A 69 -0.13 25.34 6.11
CA GLN A 69 -0.76 25.32 4.79
C GLN A 69 0.25 25.68 3.70
N ILE A 70 0.21 24.93 2.61
CA ILE A 70 0.96 25.21 1.38
C ILE A 70 0.00 25.36 0.21
N GLY A 71 0.45 26.04 -0.85
CA GLY A 71 -0.32 26.20 -2.07
C GLY A 71 -0.67 24.86 -2.72
N CYS A 72 -1.86 24.79 -3.34
CA CYS A 72 -2.33 23.57 -3.97
C CYS A 72 -1.43 23.08 -5.13
N ASP A 73 -0.67 23.99 -5.73
CA ASP A 73 0.33 23.74 -6.79
C ASP A 73 1.54 22.93 -6.32
N HIS A 74 1.78 22.85 -5.01
CA HIS A 74 2.87 22.07 -4.44
C HIS A 74 2.54 20.58 -4.24
N PHE A 75 1.28 20.17 -4.41
CA PHE A 75 0.88 18.77 -4.28
C PHE A 75 1.05 18.02 -5.60
N SER A 76 1.59 16.81 -5.52
CA SER A 76 1.64 15.91 -6.68
C SER A 76 0.25 15.39 -7.03
N HIS A 77 -0.04 15.33 -8.33
CA HIS A 77 -1.25 14.70 -8.87
C HIS A 77 -0.96 13.27 -9.29
N LEU A 78 -1.99 12.42 -9.28
CA LEU A 78 -1.92 11.07 -9.83
C LEU A 78 -1.74 11.15 -11.34
N SER A 79 -0.64 10.60 -11.86
CA SER A 79 -0.50 10.37 -13.30
C SER A 79 -1.14 9.05 -13.69
N VAL A 80 -2.01 9.06 -14.70
CA VAL A 80 -2.69 7.85 -15.22
C VAL A 80 -1.99 7.27 -16.45
N GLU A 81 -0.85 7.82 -16.85
CA GLU A 81 -0.11 7.37 -18.05
C GLU A 81 0.33 5.90 -17.95
N THR A 82 0.60 5.38 -16.75
CA THR A 82 0.96 3.98 -16.51
C THR A 82 -0.22 3.00 -16.65
N TRP A 83 -1.42 3.49 -16.95
CA TRP A 83 -2.61 2.70 -17.29
C TRP A 83 -2.94 2.76 -18.77
N ARG A 84 -2.13 3.44 -19.59
CA ARG A 84 -2.37 3.47 -21.03
C ARG A 84 -2.16 2.07 -21.61
N GLU A 85 -3.24 1.53 -22.18
CA GLU A 85 -3.22 0.27 -22.92
C GLU A 85 -3.08 0.59 -24.42
N ASP A 86 -2.07 0.02 -25.07
CA ASP A 86 -1.95 0.10 -26.53
C ASP A 86 -2.91 -0.94 -27.14
N SER A 87 -3.79 -0.51 -28.04
CA SER A 87 -4.91 -1.30 -28.59
C SER A 87 -4.52 -2.55 -29.41
N GLY A 88 -3.23 -2.91 -29.46
CA GLY A 88 -2.68 -4.00 -30.27
C GLY A 88 -2.19 -5.23 -29.51
N GLU A 89 -2.02 -5.15 -28.19
CA GLU A 89 -1.54 -6.30 -27.40
C GLU A 89 -2.55 -6.62 -26.31
N LEU A 90 -3.35 -7.67 -26.53
CA LEU A 90 -4.05 -8.35 -25.45
C LEU A 90 -2.98 -8.88 -24.50
N ASP A 91 -2.77 -8.15 -23.41
CA ASP A 91 -1.79 -8.39 -22.34
C ASP A 91 -2.11 -9.70 -21.58
N SER A 92 -1.95 -10.80 -22.30
CA SER A 92 -2.11 -12.17 -21.82
C SER A 92 -0.93 -12.59 -20.93
N ALA A 93 0.15 -11.79 -20.92
CA ALA A 93 1.34 -12.01 -20.12
C ALA A 93 1.17 -11.65 -18.63
N GLN A 94 0.33 -10.66 -18.28
CA GLN A 94 0.05 -10.31 -16.87
C GLN A 94 -0.96 -11.25 -16.18
N GLN A 95 -1.63 -12.14 -16.91
CA GLN A 95 -2.74 -12.93 -16.36
C GLN A 95 -2.37 -14.32 -15.86
N THR A 96 -1.16 -14.81 -16.12
CA THR A 96 -0.78 -16.18 -15.74
C THR A 96 0.32 -16.19 -14.68
N VAL A 97 0.06 -16.93 -13.60
CA VAL A 97 1.03 -17.12 -12.53
C VAL A 97 2.14 -18.05 -13.04
N SER A 98 3.34 -17.51 -13.23
CA SER A 98 4.52 -18.29 -13.65
C SER A 98 4.96 -19.29 -12.56
N MET A 99 5.50 -20.43 -12.97
CA MET A 99 6.14 -21.38 -12.05
C MET A 99 7.27 -20.76 -11.23
N GLU A 100 7.98 -19.77 -11.78
CA GLU A 100 9.02 -19.06 -11.03
C GLU A 100 8.41 -18.20 -9.92
N PHE A 101 7.30 -17.54 -10.23
CA PHE A 101 6.54 -16.77 -9.24
C PHE A 101 6.02 -17.67 -8.11
N LEU A 102 5.48 -18.85 -8.44
CA LEU A 102 5.02 -19.83 -7.43
C LEU A 102 6.17 -20.28 -6.52
N LYS A 103 7.34 -20.60 -7.09
CA LYS A 103 8.52 -20.97 -6.29
C LYS A 103 8.96 -19.84 -5.36
N GLN A 104 8.95 -18.60 -5.86
CA GLN A 104 9.28 -17.44 -5.05
C GLN A 104 8.28 -17.22 -3.92
N ALA A 105 6.98 -17.35 -4.20
CA ALA A 105 5.92 -17.21 -3.21
C ALA A 105 6.04 -18.27 -2.09
N ILE A 106 6.32 -19.52 -2.44
CA ILE A 106 6.54 -20.60 -1.46
C ILE A 106 7.76 -20.30 -0.58
N ARG A 107 8.89 -19.90 -1.16
CA ARG A 107 10.10 -19.55 -0.38
C ARG A 107 9.83 -18.43 0.62
N ARG A 108 9.11 -17.38 0.20
CA ARG A 108 8.73 -16.28 1.11
C ARG A 108 7.84 -16.78 2.25
N ALA A 109 6.89 -17.67 1.96
CA ALA A 109 6.03 -18.26 2.98
C ALA A 109 6.83 -19.13 3.97
N GLU A 110 7.80 -19.91 3.48
CA GLU A 110 8.73 -20.68 4.32
C GLU A 110 9.54 -19.75 5.23
N ASP A 111 10.13 -18.68 4.69
CA ASP A 111 10.90 -17.70 5.46
C ASP A 111 10.04 -16.97 6.51
N ASP A 112 8.79 -16.63 6.18
CA ASP A 112 7.83 -16.03 7.11
C ASP A 112 7.51 -16.98 8.27
N VAL A 113 7.27 -18.26 7.99
CA VAL A 113 7.02 -19.28 9.00
C VAL A 113 8.24 -19.46 9.90
N GLN A 114 9.45 -19.53 9.33
CA GLN A 114 10.69 -19.61 10.11
C GLN A 114 10.89 -18.39 11.02
N ARG A 115 10.63 -17.18 10.51
CA ARG A 115 10.69 -15.95 11.32
C ARG A 115 9.68 -15.97 12.47
N ARG A 116 8.47 -16.47 12.25
CA ARG A 116 7.47 -16.63 13.33
C ARG A 116 7.94 -17.59 14.41
N PHE A 117 8.46 -18.75 14.04
CA PHE A 117 9.02 -19.70 15.00
C PHE A 117 10.14 -19.09 15.84
N GLN A 118 11.09 -18.38 15.22
CA GLN A 118 12.15 -17.67 15.94
C GLN A 118 11.58 -16.63 16.91
N THR A 119 10.58 -15.88 16.47
CA THR A 119 9.92 -14.85 17.29
C THR A 119 9.22 -15.47 18.50
N GLU A 120 8.43 -16.54 18.29
CA GLU A 120 7.73 -17.27 19.35
C GLU A 120 8.70 -17.87 20.37
N TYR A 121 9.80 -18.46 19.90
CA TYR A 121 10.85 -19.00 20.78
C TYR A 121 11.51 -17.90 21.62
N LEU A 122 11.85 -16.76 21.02
CA LEU A 122 12.44 -15.63 21.74
C LEU A 122 11.47 -15.06 22.78
N LEU A 123 10.19 -14.86 22.42
CA LEU A 123 9.14 -14.42 23.34
C LEU A 123 8.98 -15.39 24.52
N TRP A 124 8.89 -16.69 24.24
CA TRP A 124 8.82 -17.72 25.26
C TRP A 124 10.04 -17.70 26.20
N SER A 125 11.25 -17.62 25.64
CA SER A 125 12.50 -17.66 26.42
C SER A 125 12.67 -16.44 27.34
N GLN A 126 12.21 -15.26 26.91
CA GLN A 126 12.39 -14.01 27.65
C GLN A 126 11.23 -13.68 28.58
N LYS A 127 9.99 -13.97 28.19
CA LYS A 127 8.77 -13.59 28.92
C LYS A 127 8.00 -14.77 29.51
N GLY A 128 8.41 -16.01 29.24
CA GLY A 128 7.77 -17.23 29.79
C GLY A 128 6.41 -17.57 29.15
N GLY A 129 6.03 -16.92 28.04
CA GLY A 129 4.75 -17.12 27.38
C GLY A 129 4.72 -16.54 25.96
N VAL A 130 3.72 -16.98 25.17
CA VAL A 130 3.54 -16.59 23.75
C VAL A 130 2.61 -15.38 23.60
N ASP A 131 1.98 -14.93 24.69
CA ASP A 131 1.15 -13.72 24.67
C ASP A 131 2.04 -12.48 24.91
N PRO A 132 2.10 -11.52 23.96
CA PRO A 132 3.00 -10.36 24.01
C PRO A 132 2.87 -9.45 25.24
#